data_AF-A0A842VRJ0-F1
#
_entry.id   AF-A0A842VRJ0-F1
#
_cell.length_a   1.000
_cell.length_b   1.000
_cell.length_c   1.000
_cell.angle_alpha   90.00
_cell.angle_beta   90.00
_cell.angle_gamma   90.00
#
_symmetry.space_group_name_H-M   'P 1'
#
loop_
_entity.id
_entity.type
_entity.pdbx_description
1 polymer ?
#
loop_
_entity_poly.entity_id
_entity_poly.type
_entity_poly.pdbx_seq_one_letter_code
_entity_poly.pdbx_strand_id
1 'polypeptide(L)'
;MEAKERQVIDILENIKGINNKHVKNLEYSENIEYSDDKSETALNVEKKETESNKKEETSKNNNVKGKEKKKVKKKKKKQQKLKKQQLKQRKKKKKLTKPPGAKEARYQFTLYIILWLIYFLVSILLPLALFFLYFLEVLKPYVWDILNPGNWDKWWYHLIYQFDLSRTAPVLQNPLSLFIVLSSPLVFTGLYLFKMFMYALIMKIYYWIFNKIEPRKEMTNAPPWGKTANQVMMYHTRNFLLKIIKWEFIKSPFPWLLNWMYNFVGSNSIGKGTTFEDSYVSTEYLETGENVYHGYGTVTTAHLVEGSYGALTLQKIKLKDNACIGSRCAVPPGAEFGENSQLLWYSGVIKYQKVRDKKNYWGLPAGRLSRGRYKRLLQFPDEILKKEKEKRNAAKRKKKAEQAKKEEKAKKEIQTKKKDEQTKNPQESKPANAETK
;
A
#
# COMPACT_ATOMS: atom_id res chain seq x y z
N MET A 1 5.84 44.04 -18.28
CA MET A 1 5.11 42.75 -18.27
C MET A 1 5.50 41.89 -19.46
N GLU A 2 5.63 42.45 -20.66
CA GLU A 2 5.99 41.73 -21.89
C GLU A 2 7.29 40.90 -21.82
N ALA A 3 8.32 41.39 -21.13
CA ALA A 3 9.57 40.62 -20.95
C ALA A 3 9.37 39.33 -20.11
N LYS A 4 8.47 39.37 -19.12
CA LYS A 4 8.13 38.20 -18.30
C LYS A 4 7.23 37.23 -19.06
N GLU A 5 6.34 37.72 -19.91
CA GLU A 5 5.50 36.87 -20.78
C GLU A 5 6.34 36.13 -21.83
N ARG A 6 7.32 36.80 -22.47
CA ARG A 6 8.27 36.13 -23.38
C ARG A 6 9.08 35.03 -22.69
N GLN A 7 9.52 35.27 -21.45
CA GLN A 7 10.28 34.30 -20.67
C GLN A 7 9.44 33.05 -20.34
N VAL A 8 8.13 33.22 -20.08
CA VAL A 8 7.20 32.09 -19.86
C VAL A 8 6.95 31.32 -21.16
N ILE A 9 6.82 32.00 -22.30
CA ILE A 9 6.63 31.35 -23.61
C ILE A 9 7.85 30.50 -23.97
N ASP A 10 9.07 31.02 -23.82
CA ASP A 10 10.31 30.27 -24.09
C ASP A 10 10.45 29.02 -23.20
N ILE A 11 10.04 29.10 -21.93
CA ILE A 11 10.02 27.96 -21.02
C ILE A 11 9.01 26.90 -21.49
N LEU A 12 7.82 27.33 -21.92
CA LEU A 12 6.77 26.43 -22.40
C LEU A 12 7.15 25.77 -23.74
N GLU A 13 7.83 26.48 -24.64
CA GLU A 13 8.33 25.93 -25.90
C GLU A 13 9.47 24.93 -25.66
N ASN A 14 10.38 25.21 -24.73
CA ASN A 14 11.41 24.25 -24.31
C ASN A 14 10.80 22.97 -23.70
N ILE A 15 9.75 23.10 -22.88
CA ILE A 15 9.04 21.94 -22.32
C ILE A 15 8.35 21.11 -23.41
N LYS A 16 7.74 21.75 -24.41
CA LYS A 16 7.15 21.06 -25.57
C LYS A 16 8.22 20.33 -26.41
N GLY A 17 9.39 20.95 -26.59
CA GLY A 17 10.53 20.34 -27.28
C GLY A 17 11.06 19.09 -26.57
N ILE A 18 11.15 19.13 -25.23
CA ILE A 18 11.57 17.99 -24.40
C ILE A 18 10.55 16.84 -24.48
N ASN A 19 9.25 17.14 -24.43
CA ASN A 19 8.21 16.13 -24.55
C ASN A 19 8.21 15.43 -25.92
N ASN A 20 8.40 16.16 -27.02
CA ASN A 20 8.49 15.56 -28.35
C ASN A 20 9.75 14.69 -28.53
N LYS A 21 10.86 15.03 -27.89
CA LYS A 21 12.08 14.19 -27.89
C LYS A 21 11.89 12.92 -27.05
N HIS A 22 11.16 13.00 -25.94
CA HIS A 22 10.88 11.83 -25.10
C HIS A 22 9.85 10.88 -25.72
N VAL A 23 8.84 11.39 -26.43
CA VAL A 23 7.85 10.58 -27.15
C VAL A 23 8.50 9.83 -28.33
N LYS A 24 9.40 10.47 -29.09
CA LYS A 24 10.16 9.80 -30.16
C LYS A 24 11.12 8.72 -29.64
N ASN A 25 11.69 8.90 -28.45
CA ASN A 25 12.55 7.88 -27.83
C ASN A 25 11.76 6.73 -27.20
N LEU A 26 10.47 6.93 -26.86
CA LEU A 26 9.59 5.86 -26.39
C LEU A 26 9.05 5.02 -27.56
N GLU A 27 8.72 5.63 -28.70
CA GLU A 27 8.33 4.91 -29.93
C GLU A 27 9.46 4.03 -30.49
N TYR A 28 10.73 4.34 -30.21
CA TYR A 28 11.86 3.49 -30.59
C TYR A 28 12.09 2.28 -29.65
N SER A 29 11.41 2.22 -28.51
CA SER A 29 11.58 1.13 -27.52
C SER A 29 10.43 0.10 -27.49
N GLU A 30 9.32 0.36 -28.19
CA GLU A 30 8.19 -0.59 -28.31
C GLU A 30 8.22 -1.46 -29.57
N ASN A 31 9.18 -1.26 -30.47
CA ASN A 31 9.45 -2.15 -31.60
C ASN A 31 10.59 -3.13 -31.30
N ILE A 32 10.47 -3.88 -30.20
CA ILE A 32 11.17 -5.17 -30.07
C ILE A 32 10.26 -6.20 -30.73
N GLU A 33 10.41 -6.32 -32.05
CA GLU A 33 9.97 -7.48 -32.80
C GLU A 33 10.57 -8.74 -32.16
N TYR A 34 9.70 -9.63 -31.70
CA TYR A 34 10.05 -11.03 -31.52
C TYR A 34 10.36 -11.60 -32.92
N SER A 35 11.64 -11.61 -33.28
CA SER A 35 12.16 -12.36 -34.41
C SER A 35 12.06 -13.86 -34.09
N ASP A 36 10.91 -14.46 -34.35
CA ASP A 36 10.79 -15.91 -34.59
C ASP A 36 11.40 -16.20 -35.98
N ASP A 37 12.71 -16.05 -36.07
CA ASP A 37 13.49 -16.46 -37.22
C ASP A 37 13.99 -17.89 -36.95
N LYS A 38 13.19 -18.86 -37.42
CA LYS A 38 13.60 -20.22 -37.76
C LYS A 38 12.39 -20.92 -38.38
N SER A 39 12.33 -20.90 -39.72
CA SER A 39 12.03 -22.06 -40.57
C SER A 39 11.27 -21.76 -41.88
N GLU A 40 11.49 -20.64 -42.58
CA GLU A 40 10.84 -20.44 -43.90
C GLU A 40 11.73 -19.89 -45.02
N THR A 41 13.06 -19.93 -44.87
CA THR A 41 14.03 -19.51 -45.91
C THR A 41 15.04 -20.61 -46.22
N ALA A 42 14.53 -21.78 -46.57
CA ALA A 42 15.29 -22.84 -47.25
C ALA A 42 14.35 -23.64 -48.15
N LEU A 43 13.86 -23.02 -49.23
CA LEU A 43 13.22 -23.68 -50.39
C LEU A 43 12.77 -22.62 -51.41
N ASN A 44 13.71 -21.92 -52.05
CA ASN A 44 13.48 -21.20 -53.30
C ASN A 44 14.79 -20.85 -54.03
N VAL A 45 15.75 -21.78 -53.99
CA VAL A 45 16.93 -21.78 -54.89
C VAL A 45 17.05 -23.21 -55.42
N GLU A 46 16.49 -23.42 -56.61
CA GLU A 46 16.75 -24.49 -57.59
C GLU A 46 15.50 -24.66 -58.44
N LYS A 47 15.33 -23.74 -59.40
CA LYS A 47 14.41 -23.92 -60.51
C LYS A 47 14.95 -23.23 -61.76
N LYS A 48 16.16 -23.65 -62.15
CA LYS A 48 16.72 -23.54 -63.48
C LYS A 48 17.73 -24.66 -63.63
N GLU A 49 17.29 -25.78 -64.19
CA GLU A 49 18.06 -26.68 -65.06
C GLU A 49 17.24 -27.95 -65.32
N THR A 50 17.39 -28.51 -66.52
CA THR A 50 16.84 -29.77 -67.03
C THR A 50 15.46 -29.74 -67.71
N GLU A 51 15.37 -28.93 -68.77
CA GLU A 51 14.67 -29.34 -70.00
C GLU A 51 15.59 -30.25 -70.83
N SER A 52 15.64 -31.55 -70.53
CA SER A 52 16.01 -32.62 -71.47
C SER A 52 15.96 -33.96 -70.76
N ASN A 53 14.81 -34.63 -70.83
CA ASN A 53 14.68 -36.10 -70.92
C ASN A 53 13.19 -36.44 -70.77
N LYS A 54 12.49 -36.27 -71.87
CA LYS A 54 11.10 -36.65 -72.05
C LYS A 54 11.09 -37.82 -73.04
N LYS A 55 11.22 -39.04 -72.52
CA LYS A 55 10.69 -40.31 -73.06
C LYS A 55 11.16 -41.44 -72.13
N GLU A 56 10.27 -42.40 -71.91
CA GLU A 56 10.44 -43.60 -71.04
C GLU A 56 10.34 -43.40 -69.52
N GLU A 57 9.11 -43.23 -69.02
CA GLU A 57 8.62 -43.95 -67.81
C GLU A 57 7.12 -43.72 -67.57
N THR A 58 6.31 -43.87 -68.62
CA THR A 58 4.84 -43.95 -68.50
C THR A 58 4.40 -45.41 -68.41
N SER A 59 4.55 -46.04 -67.24
CA SER A 59 3.68 -47.17 -66.82
C SER A 59 3.73 -47.56 -65.34
N LYS A 60 4.62 -47.01 -64.50
CA LYS A 60 4.66 -47.31 -63.05
C LYS A 60 4.35 -46.13 -62.11
N ASN A 61 3.93 -44.98 -62.63
CA ASN A 61 3.78 -43.75 -61.83
C ASN A 61 2.34 -43.36 -61.41
N ASN A 62 1.34 -44.18 -61.75
CA ASN A 62 -0.06 -43.91 -61.39
C ASN A 62 -0.43 -44.41 -59.96
N ASN A 63 0.29 -45.39 -59.41
CA ASN A 63 0.01 -45.91 -58.07
C ASN A 63 0.68 -45.12 -56.94
N VAL A 64 1.81 -44.46 -57.19
CA VAL A 64 2.52 -43.63 -56.20
C VAL A 64 1.82 -42.26 -56.03
N LYS A 65 1.44 -41.60 -57.13
CA LYS A 65 0.68 -40.33 -57.11
C LYS A 65 -0.65 -40.43 -56.37
N GLY A 66 -1.32 -41.60 -56.39
CA GLY A 66 -2.56 -41.83 -55.64
C GLY A 66 -2.36 -41.87 -54.12
N LYS A 67 -1.31 -42.55 -53.65
CA LYS A 67 -0.97 -42.63 -52.21
C LYS A 67 -0.48 -41.29 -51.67
N GLU A 68 0.26 -40.52 -52.47
CA GLU A 68 0.75 -39.20 -52.10
C GLU A 68 -0.37 -38.16 -52.02
N LYS A 69 -1.28 -38.13 -53.00
CA LYS A 69 -2.48 -37.28 -52.96
C LYS A 69 -3.36 -37.59 -51.73
N LYS A 70 -3.51 -38.86 -51.35
CA LYS A 70 -4.22 -39.25 -50.11
C LYS A 70 -3.51 -38.76 -48.85
N LYS A 71 -2.17 -38.87 -48.76
CA LYS A 71 -1.38 -38.35 -47.64
C LYS A 71 -1.48 -36.82 -47.52
N VAL A 72 -1.37 -36.10 -48.63
CA VAL A 72 -1.51 -34.63 -48.67
C VAL A 72 -2.92 -34.19 -48.25
N LYS A 73 -3.97 -34.86 -48.73
CA LYS A 73 -5.36 -34.57 -48.34
C LYS A 73 -5.60 -34.83 -46.84
N LYS A 74 -4.99 -35.89 -46.27
CA LYS A 74 -5.06 -36.18 -44.83
C LYS A 74 -4.30 -35.14 -43.99
N LYS A 75 -3.11 -34.70 -44.42
CA LYS A 75 -2.35 -33.61 -43.78
C LYS A 75 -3.13 -32.28 -43.79
N LYS A 76 -3.70 -31.89 -44.94
CA LYS A 76 -4.54 -30.68 -45.06
C LYS A 76 -5.76 -30.72 -44.13
N LYS A 77 -6.46 -31.86 -44.05
CA LYS A 77 -7.58 -32.05 -43.11
C LYS A 77 -7.14 -31.93 -41.65
N LYS A 78 -5.98 -32.47 -41.27
CA LYS A 78 -5.44 -32.37 -39.90
C LYS A 78 -5.08 -30.93 -39.55
N GLN A 79 -4.40 -30.21 -40.44
CA GLN A 79 -4.07 -28.79 -40.25
C GLN A 79 -5.32 -27.92 -40.13
N GLN A 80 -6.35 -28.14 -40.96
CA GLN A 80 -7.61 -27.42 -40.86
C GLN A 80 -8.33 -27.67 -39.52
N LYS A 81 -8.32 -28.91 -39.01
CA LYS A 81 -8.88 -29.22 -37.68
C LYS A 81 -8.13 -28.50 -36.57
N LEU A 82 -6.80 -28.47 -36.63
CA LEU A 82 -5.97 -27.76 -35.66
C LEU A 82 -6.23 -26.25 -35.68
N LYS A 83 -6.28 -25.63 -36.87
CA LYS A 83 -6.65 -24.21 -37.03
C LYS A 83 -8.05 -23.91 -36.48
N LYS A 84 -9.04 -24.78 -36.72
CA LYS A 84 -10.39 -24.63 -36.14
C LYS A 84 -10.39 -24.75 -34.62
N GLN A 85 -9.61 -25.67 -34.04
CA GLN A 85 -9.46 -25.80 -32.59
C GLN A 85 -8.79 -24.56 -31.98
N GLN A 86 -7.70 -24.08 -32.57
CA GLN A 86 -7.03 -22.85 -32.15
C GLN A 86 -7.94 -21.63 -32.26
N LEU A 87 -8.74 -21.52 -33.34
CA LEU A 87 -9.72 -20.44 -33.49
C LEU A 87 -10.83 -20.51 -32.45
N LYS A 88 -11.33 -21.71 -32.13
CA LYS A 88 -12.32 -21.91 -31.05
C LYS A 88 -11.73 -21.54 -29.69
N GLN A 89 -10.48 -21.93 -29.40
CA GLN A 89 -9.78 -21.53 -28.19
C GLN A 89 -9.54 -20.02 -28.13
N ARG A 90 -9.15 -19.37 -29.24
CA ARG A 90 -9.02 -17.91 -29.35
C ARG A 90 -10.35 -17.20 -29.16
N LYS A 91 -11.46 -17.68 -29.74
CA LYS A 91 -12.80 -17.11 -29.54
C LYS A 91 -13.28 -17.29 -28.10
N LYS A 92 -13.01 -18.45 -27.47
CA LYS A 92 -13.31 -18.69 -26.06
C LYS A 92 -12.50 -17.76 -25.16
N LYS A 93 -11.18 -17.62 -25.40
CA LYS A 93 -10.33 -16.62 -24.72
C LYS A 93 -10.86 -15.19 -24.93
N LYS A 94 -11.17 -14.77 -26.17
CA LYS A 94 -11.74 -13.44 -26.46
C LYS A 94 -13.08 -13.17 -25.77
N LYS A 95 -13.93 -14.18 -25.58
CA LYS A 95 -15.17 -14.05 -24.80
C LYS A 95 -14.91 -13.92 -23.29
N LEU A 96 -13.84 -14.54 -22.78
CA LEU A 96 -13.40 -14.44 -21.38
C LEU A 96 -12.61 -13.15 -21.08
N THR A 97 -12.04 -12.49 -22.10
CA THR A 97 -11.19 -11.30 -21.93
C THR A 97 -11.88 -10.00 -22.34
N LYS A 98 -13.21 -9.96 -22.54
CA LYS A 98 -13.86 -8.65 -22.60
C LYS A 98 -13.76 -8.09 -21.19
N PRO A 99 -12.98 -7.02 -20.93
CA PRO A 99 -13.00 -6.38 -19.64
C PRO A 99 -14.45 -6.03 -19.30
N PRO A 100 -14.83 -5.96 -18.01
CA PRO A 100 -16.14 -5.45 -17.61
C PRO A 100 -16.44 -4.21 -18.47
N GLY A 101 -17.56 -4.26 -19.17
CA GLY A 101 -17.81 -3.37 -20.30
C GLY A 101 -17.73 -1.91 -19.87
N ALA A 102 -17.43 -1.03 -20.82
CA ALA A 102 -17.47 0.41 -20.59
C ALA A 102 -18.81 0.88 -19.97
N LYS A 103 -19.89 0.09 -20.14
CA LYS A 103 -21.19 0.31 -19.49
C LYS A 103 -21.11 0.14 -17.98
N GLU A 104 -20.57 -0.97 -17.48
CA GLU A 104 -20.41 -1.24 -16.04
C GLU A 104 -19.54 -0.18 -15.37
N ALA A 105 -18.44 0.23 -16.02
CA ALA A 105 -17.60 1.32 -15.53
C ALA A 105 -18.36 2.65 -15.45
N ARG A 106 -19.21 2.96 -16.45
CA ARG A 106 -20.06 4.16 -16.45
C ARG A 106 -21.08 4.15 -15.31
N TYR A 107 -21.74 3.01 -15.06
CA TYR A 107 -22.67 2.89 -13.94
C TYR A 107 -21.99 3.07 -12.58
N GLN A 108 -20.79 2.51 -12.40
CA GLN A 108 -19.99 2.71 -11.19
C GLN A 108 -19.65 4.19 -10.98
N PHE A 109 -19.23 4.89 -12.04
CA PHE A 109 -18.91 6.30 -11.96
C PHE A 109 -20.14 7.17 -11.59
N THR A 110 -21.29 6.92 -12.22
CA THR A 110 -22.54 7.61 -11.86
C THR A 110 -22.92 7.36 -10.40
N LEU A 111 -22.81 6.10 -9.94
CA LEU A 111 -23.05 5.76 -8.54
C LEU A 111 -22.11 6.53 -7.60
N TYR A 112 -20.82 6.64 -7.95
CA TYR A 112 -19.85 7.39 -7.15
C TYR A 112 -20.17 8.87 -7.04
N ILE A 113 -20.62 9.50 -8.13
CA ILE A 113 -21.07 10.90 -8.10
C ILE A 113 -22.29 11.07 -7.19
N ILE A 114 -23.28 10.19 -7.32
CA ILE A 114 -24.51 10.26 -6.50
C ILE A 114 -24.17 10.09 -5.01
N LEU A 115 -23.37 9.08 -4.67
CA LEU A 115 -22.93 8.85 -3.29
C LEU A 115 -22.13 10.03 -2.74
N TRP A 116 -21.25 10.61 -3.56
CA TRP A 116 -20.48 11.80 -3.18
C TRP A 116 -21.38 13.02 -2.94
N LEU A 117 -22.36 13.27 -3.81
CA LEU A 117 -23.31 14.38 -3.66
C LEU A 117 -24.15 14.23 -2.38
N ILE A 118 -24.70 13.04 -2.13
CA ILE A 118 -25.49 12.78 -0.93
C ILE A 118 -24.60 12.96 0.32
N TYR A 119 -23.39 12.38 0.30
CA TYR A 119 -22.42 12.55 1.38
C TYR A 119 -22.12 14.02 1.67
N PHE A 120 -21.86 14.81 0.62
CA PHE A 120 -21.52 16.22 0.74
C PHE A 120 -22.69 17.05 1.27
N LEU A 121 -23.87 16.91 0.67
CA LEU A 121 -25.06 17.69 1.03
C LEU A 121 -25.50 17.41 2.47
N VAL A 122 -25.63 16.13 2.84
CA VAL A 122 -26.12 15.74 4.17
C VAL A 122 -25.14 16.17 5.27
N SER A 123 -23.83 16.07 5.02
CA SER A 123 -22.82 16.40 6.02
C SER A 123 -22.65 17.91 6.24
N ILE A 124 -23.07 18.74 5.29
CA ILE A 124 -22.97 20.21 5.37
C ILE A 124 -24.27 20.85 5.83
N LEU A 125 -25.43 20.33 5.41
CA LEU A 125 -26.72 20.96 5.63
C LEU A 125 -26.99 21.26 7.12
N LEU A 126 -26.72 20.30 8.00
CA LEU A 126 -27.01 20.43 9.43
C LEU A 126 -26.05 21.41 10.15
N PRO A 127 -24.70 21.30 10.01
CA PRO A 127 -23.80 22.34 10.52
C PRO A 127 -24.08 23.73 9.96
N LEU A 128 -24.48 23.81 8.69
CA LEU A 128 -24.82 25.08 8.04
C LEU A 128 -26.11 25.68 8.63
N ALA A 129 -27.14 24.87 8.88
CA ALA A 129 -28.36 25.32 9.54
C ALA A 129 -28.08 25.84 10.96
N LEU A 130 -27.25 25.14 11.73
CA LEU A 130 -26.82 25.59 13.06
C LEU A 130 -26.00 26.88 12.99
N PHE A 131 -25.12 27.01 12.01
CA PHE A 131 -24.40 28.25 11.75
C PHE A 131 -25.36 29.41 11.44
N PHE A 132 -26.35 29.20 10.57
CA PHE A 132 -27.34 30.22 10.24
C PHE A 132 -28.17 30.63 11.44
N LEU A 133 -28.58 29.68 12.28
CA LEU A 133 -29.29 29.97 13.52
C LEU A 133 -28.43 30.79 14.49
N TYR A 134 -27.18 30.40 14.69
CA TYR A 134 -26.22 31.19 15.48
C TYR A 134 -25.99 32.58 14.89
N PHE A 135 -25.88 32.68 13.57
CA PHE A 135 -25.67 33.93 12.88
C PHE A 135 -26.87 34.87 13.05
N LEU A 136 -28.10 34.39 12.79
CA LEU A 136 -29.30 35.21 12.85
C LEU A 136 -29.69 35.61 14.27
N GLU A 137 -29.59 34.69 15.23
CA GLU A 137 -30.08 34.91 16.60
C GLU A 137 -29.03 35.53 17.53
N VAL A 138 -27.73 35.35 17.22
CA VAL A 138 -26.64 35.78 18.12
C VAL A 138 -25.73 36.80 17.45
N LEU A 139 -25.04 36.43 16.37
CA LEU A 139 -24.07 37.36 15.77
C LEU A 139 -24.74 38.59 15.17
N LYS A 140 -25.87 38.42 14.50
CA LYS A 140 -26.54 39.50 13.78
C LYS A 140 -26.99 40.62 14.75
N PRO A 141 -27.86 40.36 15.74
CA PRO A 141 -28.37 41.42 16.61
C PRO A 141 -27.30 42.04 17.50
N TYR A 142 -26.33 41.26 17.99
CA TYR A 142 -25.39 41.73 19.02
C TYR A 142 -24.04 42.20 18.47
N VAL A 143 -23.70 41.89 17.22
CA VAL A 143 -22.40 42.27 16.63
C VAL A 143 -22.62 42.93 15.28
N TRP A 144 -23.32 42.27 14.36
CA TRP A 144 -23.43 42.72 12.98
C TRP A 144 -24.21 44.02 12.83
N ASP A 145 -25.39 44.10 13.43
CA ASP A 145 -26.28 45.27 13.31
C ASP A 145 -25.66 46.50 14.02
N ILE A 146 -24.81 46.28 15.04
CA ILE A 146 -24.01 47.33 15.68
C ILE A 146 -22.88 47.82 14.77
N LEU A 147 -22.19 46.91 14.08
CA LEU A 147 -21.10 47.26 13.17
C LEU A 147 -21.57 47.91 11.86
N ASN A 148 -22.77 47.58 11.40
CA ASN A 148 -23.35 48.06 10.14
C ASN A 148 -24.81 48.53 10.29
N PRO A 149 -25.05 49.63 11.02
CA PRO A 149 -26.38 50.22 11.08
C PRO A 149 -26.77 50.77 9.70
N GLY A 150 -27.68 50.08 9.01
CA GLY A 150 -28.46 50.65 7.90
C GLY A 150 -27.96 50.46 6.46
N ASN A 151 -26.84 49.78 6.18
CA ASN A 151 -26.39 49.53 4.79
C ASN A 151 -25.83 48.11 4.60
N TRP A 152 -26.73 47.13 4.44
CA TRP A 152 -26.37 45.74 4.15
C TRP A 152 -25.76 45.52 2.75
N ASP A 153 -25.87 46.48 1.85
CA ASP A 153 -25.36 46.40 0.47
C ASP A 153 -23.86 46.74 0.35
N LYS A 154 -23.32 47.54 1.29
CA LYS A 154 -21.94 48.08 1.23
C LYS A 154 -20.97 47.53 2.29
N TRP A 155 -21.37 46.50 3.03
CA TRP A 155 -20.59 45.97 4.15
C TRP A 155 -19.17 45.54 3.77
N TRP A 156 -18.99 44.89 2.61
CA TRP A 156 -17.69 44.39 2.16
C TRP A 156 -16.71 45.53 1.84
N TYR A 157 -17.24 46.66 1.36
CA TYR A 157 -16.45 47.86 1.11
C TYR A 157 -15.94 48.46 2.42
N HIS A 158 -16.80 48.56 3.44
CA HIS A 158 -16.39 49.05 4.76
C HIS A 158 -15.42 48.11 5.47
N LEU A 159 -15.63 46.80 5.38
CA LEU A 159 -14.75 45.81 6.02
C LEU A 159 -13.32 45.84 5.45
N ILE A 160 -13.18 46.03 4.12
CA ILE A 160 -11.89 45.98 3.43
C ILE A 160 -11.19 47.35 3.45
N TYR A 161 -11.92 48.45 3.23
CA TYR A 161 -11.32 49.75 2.96
C TYR A 161 -11.43 50.76 4.11
N GLN A 162 -12.30 50.53 5.10
CA GLN A 162 -12.58 51.50 6.16
C GLN A 162 -12.75 50.79 7.51
N PHE A 163 -11.68 50.14 7.97
CA PHE A 163 -11.61 49.68 9.35
C PHE A 163 -11.57 50.90 10.28
N ASP A 164 -12.74 51.36 10.70
CA ASP A 164 -12.93 52.53 11.54
C ASP A 164 -13.14 52.09 12.99
N LEU A 165 -12.16 52.41 13.85
CA LEU A 165 -12.19 52.07 15.27
C LEU A 165 -13.40 52.68 16.00
N SER A 166 -13.95 53.79 15.48
CA SER A 166 -15.14 54.42 16.06
C SER A 166 -16.39 53.56 15.90
N ARG A 167 -16.46 52.73 14.85
CA ARG A 167 -17.57 51.79 14.60
C ARG A 167 -17.46 50.49 15.40
N THR A 168 -16.25 50.10 15.79
CA THR A 168 -16.04 48.92 16.65
C THR A 168 -16.18 49.25 18.13
N ALA A 169 -16.02 50.53 18.52
CA ALA A 169 -16.15 50.97 19.91
C ALA A 169 -17.47 50.54 20.58
N PRO A 170 -18.66 50.64 19.96
CA PRO A 170 -19.91 50.19 20.60
C PRO A 170 -19.96 48.69 20.88
N VAL A 171 -19.36 47.86 20.01
CA VAL A 171 -19.23 46.41 20.22
C VAL A 171 -18.30 46.10 21.40
N LEU A 172 -17.21 46.87 21.54
CA LEU A 172 -16.26 46.72 22.63
C LEU A 172 -16.80 47.23 23.98
N GLN A 173 -17.69 48.22 23.95
CA GLN A 173 -18.32 48.79 25.15
C GLN A 173 -19.47 47.93 25.67
N ASN A 174 -20.15 47.16 24.81
CA ASN A 174 -21.19 46.24 25.24
C ASN A 174 -20.57 44.90 25.70
N PRO A 175 -20.68 44.53 27.00
CA PRO A 175 -20.04 43.33 27.53
C PRO A 175 -20.56 42.04 26.90
N LEU A 176 -21.84 41.99 26.50
CA LEU A 176 -22.43 40.85 25.83
C LEU A 176 -21.88 40.69 24.41
N SER A 177 -21.82 41.79 23.64
CA SER A 177 -21.24 41.80 22.29
C SER A 177 -19.77 41.39 22.31
N LEU A 178 -18.99 41.92 23.26
CA LEU A 178 -17.60 41.55 23.46
C LEU A 178 -17.46 40.05 23.78
N PHE A 179 -18.29 39.52 24.69
CA PHE A 179 -18.30 38.09 25.00
C PHE A 179 -18.64 37.23 23.79
N ILE A 180 -19.63 37.62 22.97
CA ILE A 180 -19.99 36.92 21.73
C ILE A 180 -18.81 36.92 20.76
N VAL A 181 -18.15 38.05 20.54
CA VAL A 181 -16.98 38.14 19.65
C VAL A 181 -15.84 37.24 20.14
N LEU A 182 -15.53 37.27 21.44
CA LEU A 182 -14.47 36.46 22.03
C LEU A 182 -14.79 34.96 22.02
N SER A 183 -16.07 34.57 22.15
CA SER A 183 -16.51 33.17 22.10
C SER A 183 -16.77 32.64 20.68
N SER A 184 -16.95 33.51 19.68
CA SER A 184 -17.24 33.13 18.29
C SER A 184 -16.21 32.15 17.69
N PRO A 185 -14.88 32.30 17.88
CA PRO A 185 -13.92 31.31 17.38
C PRO A 185 -14.13 29.91 17.95
N LEU A 186 -14.56 29.80 19.23
CA LEU A 186 -14.87 28.52 19.86
C LEU A 186 -16.17 27.92 19.27
N VAL A 187 -17.18 28.75 19.04
CA VAL A 187 -18.44 28.32 18.38
C VAL A 187 -18.16 27.81 16.96
N PHE A 188 -17.38 28.53 16.17
CA PHE A 188 -16.99 28.11 14.82
C PHE A 188 -16.13 26.84 14.83
N THR A 189 -15.23 26.71 15.81
CA THR A 189 -14.47 25.46 16.00
C THR A 189 -15.41 24.30 16.33
N GLY A 190 -16.39 24.50 17.22
CA GLY A 190 -17.41 23.51 17.56
C GLY A 190 -18.25 23.09 16.35
N LEU A 191 -18.76 24.05 15.57
CA LEU A 191 -19.51 23.80 14.33
C LEU A 191 -18.67 23.05 13.29
N TYR A 192 -17.38 23.38 13.17
CA TYR A 192 -16.46 22.68 12.27
C TYR A 192 -16.22 21.23 12.72
N LEU A 193 -15.96 21.00 14.01
CA LEU A 193 -15.82 19.65 14.56
C LEU A 193 -17.11 18.84 14.39
N PHE A 194 -18.27 19.48 14.55
CA PHE A 194 -19.56 18.86 14.28
C PHE A 194 -19.73 18.47 12.80
N LYS A 195 -19.32 19.33 11.86
CA LYS A 195 -19.25 18.99 10.42
C LYS A 195 -18.36 17.77 10.17
N MET A 196 -17.17 17.71 10.77
CA MET A 196 -16.26 16.57 10.67
C MET A 196 -16.88 15.28 11.23
N PHE A 197 -17.61 15.39 12.34
CA PHE A 197 -18.37 14.28 12.91
C PHE A 197 -19.46 13.78 11.95
N MET A 198 -20.22 14.68 11.32
CA MET A 198 -21.25 14.31 10.34
C MET A 198 -20.65 13.57 9.14
N TYR A 199 -19.52 14.03 8.62
CA TYR A 199 -18.79 13.30 7.57
C TYR A 199 -18.44 11.87 8.01
N ALA A 200 -17.90 11.70 9.21
CA ALA A 200 -17.55 10.38 9.74
C ALA A 200 -18.78 9.49 9.96
N LEU A 201 -19.91 10.06 10.41
CA LEU A 201 -21.17 9.35 10.62
C LEU A 201 -21.75 8.82 9.32
N ILE A 202 -21.88 9.67 8.29
CA ILE A 202 -22.39 9.23 6.99
C ILE A 202 -21.47 8.19 6.36
N MET A 203 -20.15 8.37 6.47
CA MET A 203 -19.20 7.36 6.00
C MET A 203 -19.36 6.03 6.72
N LYS A 204 -19.56 6.03 8.05
CA LYS A 204 -19.80 4.81 8.83
C LYS A 204 -21.07 4.08 8.36
N ILE A 205 -22.13 4.81 8.04
CA ILE A 205 -23.37 4.25 7.50
C ILE A 205 -23.12 3.60 6.13
N TYR A 206 -22.48 4.31 5.19
CA TYR A 206 -22.11 3.74 3.90
C TYR A 206 -21.24 2.50 4.06
N TYR A 207 -20.21 2.60 4.88
CA TYR A 207 -19.28 1.52 5.14
C TYR A 207 -20.01 0.27 5.68
N TRP A 208 -20.93 0.46 6.63
CA TRP A 208 -21.77 -0.60 7.17
C TRP A 208 -22.68 -1.23 6.11
N ILE A 209 -23.35 -0.43 5.27
CA ILE A 209 -24.19 -0.92 4.16
C ILE A 209 -23.36 -1.79 3.20
N PHE A 210 -22.21 -1.30 2.73
CA PHE A 210 -21.37 -2.04 1.79
C PHE A 210 -20.76 -3.31 2.41
N ASN A 211 -20.42 -3.28 3.70
CA ASN A 211 -19.93 -4.46 4.40
C ASN A 211 -21.04 -5.49 4.65
N LYS A 212 -22.31 -5.07 4.74
CA LYS A 212 -23.48 -5.98 4.79
C LYS A 212 -23.76 -6.63 3.44
N ILE A 213 -23.54 -5.91 2.33
CA ILE A 213 -23.70 -6.44 0.97
C ILE A 213 -22.60 -7.46 0.65
N GLU A 214 -21.33 -7.08 0.81
CA GLU A 214 -20.19 -7.97 0.59
C GLU A 214 -19.16 -7.75 1.71
N PRO A 215 -19.11 -8.66 2.71
CA PRO A 215 -18.21 -8.56 3.83
C PRO A 215 -16.76 -8.43 3.41
N ARG A 216 -15.99 -7.70 4.23
CA ARG A 216 -14.54 -7.66 4.10
C ARG A 216 -13.94 -9.07 4.12
N LYS A 217 -13.13 -9.36 3.11
CA LYS A 217 -12.39 -10.62 3.00
C LYS A 217 -11.01 -10.34 2.42
N GLU A 218 -9.99 -10.92 3.05
CA GLU A 218 -8.65 -10.97 2.48
C GLU A 218 -8.64 -11.82 1.22
N MET A 219 -7.89 -11.38 0.22
CA MET A 219 -7.85 -11.99 -1.11
C MET A 219 -6.40 -12.07 -1.57
N THR A 220 -6.07 -13.11 -2.31
CA THR A 220 -4.75 -13.25 -2.93
C THR A 220 -4.96 -13.51 -4.41
N ASN A 221 -4.38 -12.67 -5.26
CA ASN A 221 -4.47 -12.80 -6.71
C ASN A 221 -5.92 -12.94 -7.21
N ALA A 222 -6.85 -12.13 -6.66
CA ALA A 222 -8.26 -12.15 -7.01
C ALA A 222 -8.53 -11.33 -8.28
N PRO A 223 -8.86 -11.95 -9.41
CA PRO A 223 -9.14 -11.21 -10.64
C PRO A 223 -10.43 -10.36 -10.50
N PRO A 224 -10.55 -9.24 -11.23
CA PRO A 224 -11.77 -8.43 -11.29
C PRO A 224 -12.90 -9.06 -12.12
N TRP A 225 -12.80 -10.35 -12.46
CA TRP A 225 -13.80 -11.12 -13.18
C TRP A 225 -14.06 -12.47 -12.50
N GLY A 226 -15.13 -13.15 -12.93
CA GLY A 226 -15.50 -14.45 -12.39
C GLY A 226 -16.05 -14.35 -10.97
N LYS A 227 -15.70 -15.32 -10.12
CA LYS A 227 -16.29 -15.46 -8.77
C LYS A 227 -15.86 -14.36 -7.81
N THR A 228 -14.71 -13.73 -8.03
CA THR A 228 -14.15 -12.67 -7.17
C THR A 228 -14.51 -11.26 -7.64
N ALA A 229 -15.19 -11.12 -8.78
CA ALA A 229 -15.48 -9.82 -9.39
C ALA A 229 -16.23 -8.87 -8.44
N ASN A 230 -17.29 -9.37 -7.79
CA ASN A 230 -18.09 -8.58 -6.86
C ASN A 230 -17.28 -8.14 -5.63
N GLN A 231 -16.40 -9.00 -5.12
CA GLN A 231 -15.53 -8.69 -3.98
C GLN A 231 -14.52 -7.60 -4.32
N VAL A 232 -13.89 -7.70 -5.49
CA VAL A 232 -12.94 -6.69 -5.97
C VAL A 232 -13.66 -5.36 -6.23
N MET A 233 -14.83 -5.39 -6.85
CA MET A 233 -15.65 -4.20 -7.09
C MET A 233 -16.09 -3.53 -5.79
N MET A 234 -16.60 -4.29 -4.82
CA MET A 234 -17.05 -3.77 -3.53
C MET A 234 -15.89 -3.20 -2.72
N TYR A 235 -14.70 -3.82 -2.79
CA TYR A 235 -13.48 -3.25 -2.23
C TYR A 235 -13.17 -1.88 -2.85
N HIS A 236 -13.17 -1.76 -4.17
CA HIS A 236 -12.89 -0.47 -4.83
C HIS A 236 -13.91 0.60 -4.46
N THR A 237 -15.20 0.26 -4.40
CA THR A 237 -16.26 1.17 -3.98
C THR A 237 -16.06 1.68 -2.56
N ARG A 238 -15.77 0.80 -1.59
CA ARG A 238 -15.47 1.22 -0.21
C ARG A 238 -14.23 2.11 -0.14
N ASN A 239 -13.17 1.76 -0.86
CA ASN A 239 -11.93 2.55 -0.86
C ASN A 239 -12.10 3.92 -1.53
N PHE A 240 -12.93 4.03 -2.56
CA PHE A 240 -13.26 5.32 -3.15
C PHE A 240 -13.92 6.24 -2.12
N LEU A 241 -14.93 5.74 -1.40
CA LEU A 241 -15.62 6.51 -0.36
C LEU A 241 -14.67 6.88 0.79
N LEU A 242 -13.85 5.93 1.27
CA LEU A 242 -12.88 6.19 2.33
C LEU A 242 -11.80 7.20 1.93
N LYS A 243 -11.43 7.29 0.65
CA LYS A 243 -10.50 8.32 0.16
C LYS A 243 -11.08 9.73 0.30
N ILE A 244 -12.39 9.90 0.05
CA ILE A 244 -13.06 11.20 0.16
C ILE A 244 -12.96 11.71 1.60
N ILE A 245 -13.39 10.91 2.57
CA ILE A 245 -13.32 11.32 3.99
C ILE A 245 -11.87 11.48 4.47
N LYS A 246 -10.95 10.59 4.04
CA LYS A 246 -9.53 10.71 4.40
C LYS A 246 -8.99 12.09 4.00
N TRP A 247 -9.34 12.55 2.80
CA TRP A 247 -8.89 13.84 2.30
C TRP A 247 -9.43 15.02 3.11
N GLU A 248 -10.71 14.97 3.50
CA GLU A 248 -11.32 15.98 4.39
C GLU A 248 -10.58 16.07 5.74
N PHE A 249 -10.24 14.92 6.35
CA PHE A 249 -9.52 14.91 7.63
C PHE A 249 -8.07 15.37 7.51
N ILE A 250 -7.34 14.94 6.47
CA ILE A 250 -5.94 15.36 6.28
C ILE A 250 -5.83 16.86 5.98
N LYS A 251 -6.78 17.44 5.24
CA LYS A 251 -6.80 18.88 4.92
C LYS A 251 -7.42 19.75 6.01
N SER A 252 -8.03 19.14 7.02
CA SER A 252 -8.59 19.89 8.14
C SER A 252 -7.48 20.52 8.99
N PRO A 253 -7.78 21.55 9.80
CA PRO A 253 -6.86 22.04 10.83
C PRO A 253 -6.62 21.03 11.97
N PHE A 254 -7.29 19.87 11.92
CA PHE A 254 -7.25 18.82 12.95
C PHE A 254 -6.81 17.45 12.36
N PRO A 255 -5.67 17.35 11.66
CA PRO A 255 -5.27 16.11 10.95
C PRO A 255 -5.07 14.90 11.88
N TRP A 256 -4.82 15.12 13.17
CA TRP A 256 -4.70 14.06 14.18
C TRP A 256 -6.02 13.31 14.43
N LEU A 257 -7.17 13.87 14.04
CA LEU A 257 -8.46 13.17 14.10
C LEU A 257 -8.58 12.05 13.08
N LEU A 258 -7.63 11.91 12.15
CA LEU A 258 -7.62 10.83 11.15
C LEU A 258 -7.67 9.44 11.80
N ASN A 259 -6.96 9.25 12.91
CA ASN A 259 -6.96 7.98 13.65
C ASN A 259 -8.34 7.67 14.24
N TRP A 260 -8.95 8.68 14.85
CA TRP A 260 -10.31 8.59 15.38
C TRP A 260 -11.30 8.25 14.26
N MET A 261 -11.21 8.92 13.11
CA MET A 261 -12.09 8.69 11.97
C MET A 261 -12.03 7.23 11.49
N TYR A 262 -10.82 6.70 11.28
CA TYR A 262 -10.63 5.32 10.84
C TYR A 262 -11.21 4.29 11.82
N ASN A 263 -10.98 4.50 13.13
CA ASN A 263 -11.55 3.65 14.19
C ASN A 263 -13.07 3.78 14.26
N PHE A 264 -13.60 5.00 14.17
CA PHE A 264 -15.04 5.28 14.28
C PHE A 264 -15.84 4.66 13.14
N VAL A 265 -15.32 4.79 11.90
CA VAL A 265 -15.89 4.14 10.70
C VAL A 265 -15.73 2.62 10.76
N GLY A 266 -14.68 2.13 11.43
CA GLY A 266 -14.37 0.71 11.56
C GLY A 266 -13.62 0.13 10.36
N SER A 267 -13.01 0.98 9.52
CA SER A 267 -12.26 0.54 8.35
C SER A 267 -10.87 -0.01 8.71
N ASN A 268 -10.28 0.51 9.80
CA ASN A 268 -9.00 0.09 10.37
C ASN A 268 -9.11 -0.02 11.90
N SER A 269 -8.10 -0.63 12.52
CA SER A 269 -7.91 -0.62 13.98
C SER A 269 -6.59 0.08 14.27
N ILE A 270 -6.65 1.27 14.88
CA ILE A 270 -5.49 2.12 15.15
C ILE A 270 -5.35 2.30 16.65
N GLY A 271 -4.29 1.76 17.24
CA GLY A 271 -4.01 1.87 18.67
C GLY A 271 -3.62 3.29 19.11
N LYS A 272 -3.82 3.56 20.40
CA LYS A 272 -3.59 4.88 21.02
C LYS A 272 -2.14 5.34 20.86
N GLY A 273 -1.92 6.65 20.69
CA GLY A 273 -0.58 7.23 20.52
C GLY A 273 0.07 6.95 19.17
N THR A 274 -0.57 6.16 18.29
CA THR A 274 -0.09 5.96 16.93
C THR A 274 -0.10 7.27 16.16
N THR A 275 0.97 7.56 15.44
CA THR A 275 1.12 8.78 14.66
C THR A 275 1.40 8.43 13.20
N PHE A 276 0.60 9.01 12.31
CA PHE A 276 0.88 9.03 10.88
C PHE A 276 1.28 10.44 10.50
N GLU A 277 2.50 10.59 9.99
CA GLU A 277 2.89 11.83 9.32
C GLU A 277 2.24 11.89 7.93
N ASP A 278 2.60 12.88 7.12
CA ASP A 278 2.13 13.01 5.73
C ASP A 278 2.59 11.80 4.89
N SER A 279 1.73 10.79 4.86
CA SER A 279 2.04 9.44 4.41
C SER A 279 0.83 8.79 3.75
N TYR A 280 1.09 7.82 2.88
CA TYR A 280 0.04 7.08 2.20
C TYR A 280 -0.38 5.89 3.06
N VAL A 281 -1.26 6.15 4.01
CA VAL A 281 -1.87 5.11 4.88
C VAL A 281 -3.01 4.38 4.18
N SER A 282 -3.06 3.06 4.35
CA SER A 282 -4.12 2.18 3.83
C SER A 282 -5.47 2.58 4.41
N THR A 283 -6.47 2.74 3.54
CA THR A 283 -7.84 3.13 3.93
C THR A 283 -8.61 2.00 4.61
N GLU A 284 -8.25 0.74 4.33
CA GLU A 284 -8.77 -0.46 4.98
C GLU A 284 -7.64 -1.45 5.29
N TYR A 285 -7.93 -2.43 6.16
CA TYR A 285 -7.06 -3.57 6.50
C TYR A 285 -5.70 -3.17 7.08
N LEU A 286 -5.66 -2.07 7.82
CA LEU A 286 -4.54 -1.72 8.69
C LEU A 286 -4.92 -1.98 10.15
N GLU A 287 -4.09 -2.76 10.84
CA GLU A 287 -4.14 -2.92 12.29
C GLU A 287 -2.84 -2.38 12.88
N THR A 288 -2.94 -1.43 13.79
CA THR A 288 -1.82 -0.92 14.58
C THR A 288 -2.05 -1.15 16.06
N GLY A 289 -0.98 -1.51 16.75
CA GLY A 289 -0.89 -1.48 18.21
C GLY A 289 -0.73 -0.06 18.72
N GLU A 290 -0.29 0.07 19.97
CA GLU A 290 -0.07 1.36 20.61
C GLU A 290 1.27 1.99 20.21
N ASN A 291 1.29 3.32 20.17
CA ASN A 291 2.51 4.12 19.94
C ASN A 291 3.28 3.73 18.68
N VAL A 292 2.57 3.32 17.63
CA VAL A 292 3.19 3.05 16.32
C VAL A 292 3.56 4.37 15.66
N TYR A 293 4.78 4.47 15.14
CA TYR A 293 5.22 5.63 14.38
C TYR A 293 5.29 5.30 12.89
N HIS A 294 4.67 6.14 12.08
CA HIS A 294 4.62 6.00 10.63
C HIS A 294 5.10 7.28 9.97
N GLY A 295 6.35 7.25 9.49
CA GLY A 295 7.08 8.42 9.05
C GLY A 295 6.69 8.93 7.67
N TYR A 296 7.01 10.21 7.44
CA TYR A 296 6.73 10.98 6.23
C TYR A 296 7.00 10.23 4.92
N GLY A 297 6.10 10.37 3.94
CA GLY A 297 6.24 9.82 2.59
C GLY A 297 6.22 8.30 2.52
N THR A 298 5.96 7.60 3.63
CA THR A 298 5.83 6.14 3.64
C THR A 298 4.55 5.73 2.95
N VAL A 299 4.65 4.67 2.14
CA VAL A 299 3.51 4.04 1.47
C VAL A 299 3.17 2.75 2.18
N THR A 300 1.96 2.68 2.75
CA THR A 300 1.42 1.48 3.38
C THR A 300 0.11 1.15 2.73
N THR A 301 0.10 0.06 1.96
CA THR A 301 -1.06 -0.33 1.18
C THR A 301 -1.41 -1.78 1.45
N ALA A 302 -2.62 -2.01 1.98
CA ALA A 302 -3.13 -3.36 2.15
C ALA A 302 -3.55 -4.01 0.83
N HIS A 303 -3.48 -3.30 -0.30
CA HIS A 303 -3.71 -3.87 -1.62
C HIS A 303 -2.54 -3.69 -2.59
N LEU A 304 -2.41 -4.65 -3.49
CA LEU A 304 -1.52 -4.59 -4.64
C LEU A 304 -2.23 -5.17 -5.85
N VAL A 305 -2.12 -4.49 -7.00
CA VAL A 305 -2.58 -5.00 -8.29
C VAL A 305 -1.43 -5.79 -8.91
N GLU A 306 -1.66 -7.06 -9.21
CA GLU A 306 -0.68 -8.03 -9.66
C GLU A 306 -0.93 -8.45 -11.10
N GLY A 307 0.16 -8.49 -11.88
CA GLY A 307 0.19 -8.98 -13.24
C GLY A 307 -0.52 -8.08 -14.26
N SER A 308 -0.38 -8.46 -15.54
CA SER A 308 -1.04 -7.77 -16.68
C SER A 308 -2.57 -7.89 -16.67
N TYR A 309 -3.09 -8.78 -15.83
CA TYR A 309 -4.50 -9.12 -15.71
C TYR A 309 -5.20 -8.35 -14.59
N GLY A 310 -4.48 -7.51 -13.84
CA GLY A 310 -5.08 -6.64 -12.84
C GLY A 310 -5.66 -7.38 -11.63
N ALA A 311 -5.10 -8.55 -11.29
CA ALA A 311 -5.57 -9.32 -10.15
C ALA A 311 -5.21 -8.62 -8.84
N LEU A 312 -6.14 -8.59 -7.89
CA LEU A 312 -5.98 -7.86 -6.64
C LEU A 312 -5.52 -8.81 -5.53
N THR A 313 -4.40 -8.48 -4.89
CA THR A 313 -4.06 -9.03 -3.57
C THR A 313 -4.44 -8.02 -2.52
N LEU A 314 -5.25 -8.43 -1.55
CA LEU A 314 -5.77 -7.64 -0.45
C LEU A 314 -5.50 -8.37 0.86
N GLN A 315 -4.55 -7.87 1.64
CA GLN A 315 -4.04 -8.57 2.81
C GLN A 315 -3.76 -7.57 3.92
N LYS A 316 -4.20 -7.92 5.12
CA LYS A 316 -4.08 -7.05 6.28
C LYS A 316 -2.63 -6.81 6.67
N ILE A 317 -2.35 -5.55 6.98
CA ILE A 317 -1.05 -5.12 7.52
C ILE A 317 -1.20 -5.01 9.03
N LYS A 318 -0.26 -5.61 9.76
CA LYS A 318 -0.25 -5.59 11.24
C LYS A 318 1.01 -4.91 11.73
N LEU A 319 0.86 -3.83 12.46
CA LEU A 319 1.94 -3.10 13.10
C LEU A 319 1.78 -3.25 14.61
N LYS A 320 2.59 -4.06 15.29
CA LYS A 320 2.46 -4.23 16.75
C LYS A 320 2.97 -3.00 17.52
N ASP A 321 2.78 -3.02 18.84
CA ASP A 321 3.13 -1.92 19.75
C ASP A 321 4.56 -1.42 19.57
N ASN A 322 4.71 -0.09 19.54
CA ASN A 322 5.98 0.61 19.39
C ASN A 322 6.75 0.24 18.09
N ALA A 323 6.07 -0.32 17.09
CA ALA A 323 6.67 -0.48 15.76
C ALA A 323 6.93 0.92 15.16
N CYS A 324 8.10 1.09 14.56
CA CYS A 324 8.52 2.35 13.96
C CYS A 324 8.85 2.12 12.49
N ILE A 325 8.09 2.76 11.61
CA ILE A 325 8.34 2.79 10.18
C ILE A 325 8.90 4.17 9.86
N GLY A 326 10.19 4.22 9.51
CA GLY A 326 10.86 5.45 9.13
C GLY A 326 10.33 6.02 7.82
N SER A 327 10.77 7.22 7.47
CA SER A 327 10.26 7.96 6.31
C SER A 327 10.57 7.28 4.98
N ARG A 328 9.68 7.49 4.00
CA ARG A 328 9.81 7.03 2.60
C ARG A 328 9.97 5.51 2.49
N CYS A 329 9.32 4.78 3.38
CA CYS A 329 9.32 3.31 3.33
C CYS A 329 8.18 2.75 2.46
N ALA A 330 8.31 1.49 2.06
CA ALA A 330 7.26 0.74 1.37
C ALA A 330 6.80 -0.47 2.21
N VAL A 331 5.51 -0.48 2.57
CA VAL A 331 4.86 -1.54 3.34
C VAL A 331 3.72 -2.14 2.50
N PRO A 332 3.96 -3.27 1.82
CA PRO A 332 3.00 -3.94 0.96
C PRO A 332 1.99 -4.80 1.75
N PRO A 333 1.00 -5.39 1.05
CA PRO A 333 -0.03 -6.22 1.67
C PRO A 333 0.53 -7.40 2.46
N GLY A 334 -0.11 -7.71 3.59
CA GLY A 334 0.23 -8.86 4.43
C GLY A 334 1.50 -8.69 5.27
N ALA A 335 2.15 -7.51 5.25
CA ALA A 335 3.32 -7.25 6.08
C ALA A 335 2.95 -7.24 7.57
N GLU A 336 3.76 -7.89 8.40
CA GLU A 336 3.58 -7.95 9.85
C GLU A 336 4.84 -7.43 10.55
N PHE A 337 4.69 -6.40 11.39
CA PHE A 337 5.77 -5.79 12.17
C PHE A 337 5.64 -6.16 13.63
N GLY A 338 6.71 -6.76 14.15
CA GLY A 338 6.83 -7.13 15.56
C GLY A 338 6.91 -5.93 16.50
N GLU A 339 6.74 -6.19 17.79
CA GLU A 339 6.80 -5.16 18.83
C GLU A 339 8.19 -4.54 18.88
N ASN A 340 8.26 -3.22 19.06
CA ASN A 340 9.52 -2.47 19.11
C ASN A 340 10.44 -2.75 17.90
N SER A 341 9.87 -3.10 16.75
CA SER A 341 10.63 -3.28 15.52
C SER A 341 10.78 -1.96 14.78
N GLN A 342 11.86 -1.82 14.02
CA GLN A 342 12.15 -0.60 13.27
C GLN A 342 12.41 -0.94 11.81
N LEU A 343 11.68 -0.30 10.90
CA LEU A 343 12.05 -0.20 9.49
C LEU A 343 12.70 1.15 9.28
N LEU A 344 13.98 1.17 8.95
CA LEU A 344 14.70 2.42 8.74
C LEU A 344 14.29 3.09 7.44
N TRP A 345 14.58 4.39 7.33
CA TRP A 345 14.22 5.22 6.19
C TRP A 345 14.58 4.59 4.84
N TYR A 346 13.81 4.94 3.80
CA TYR A 346 14.04 4.50 2.41
C TYR A 346 14.14 2.96 2.25
N SER A 347 13.47 2.21 3.12
CA SER A 347 13.45 0.75 3.08
C SER A 347 12.10 0.22 2.67
N GLY A 348 12.03 -1.02 2.21
CA GLY A 348 10.77 -1.62 1.81
C GLY A 348 10.78 -3.11 2.06
N VAL A 349 9.71 -3.61 2.68
CA VAL A 349 9.51 -5.05 2.87
C VAL A 349 8.77 -5.64 1.67
N ILE A 350 8.83 -6.96 1.49
CA ILE A 350 8.03 -7.65 0.47
C ILE A 350 6.68 -8.09 1.04
N LYS A 351 5.74 -8.45 0.16
CA LYS A 351 4.42 -8.99 0.57
C LYS A 351 4.60 -10.13 1.58
N TYR A 352 3.73 -10.19 2.58
CA TYR A 352 3.76 -11.24 3.63
C TYR A 352 5.03 -11.28 4.49
N GLN A 353 5.93 -10.31 4.37
CA GLN A 353 7.16 -10.30 5.16
C GLN A 353 6.85 -10.04 6.63
N LYS A 354 7.39 -10.90 7.50
CA LYS A 354 7.33 -10.75 8.95
C LYS A 354 8.62 -10.13 9.48
N VAL A 355 8.50 -8.92 10.01
CA VAL A 355 9.56 -8.20 10.72
C VAL A 355 9.50 -8.61 12.21
N ARG A 356 10.61 -9.16 12.72
CA ARG A 356 10.65 -9.72 14.08
C ARG A 356 10.73 -8.64 15.17
N ASP A 357 10.24 -8.98 16.36
CA ASP A 357 10.25 -8.09 17.52
C ASP A 357 11.67 -7.62 17.90
N LYS A 358 11.79 -6.35 18.32
CA LYS A 358 13.03 -5.73 18.82
C LYS A 358 14.20 -5.83 17.83
N LYS A 359 13.92 -5.79 16.53
CA LYS A 359 14.91 -5.82 15.44
C LYS A 359 14.75 -4.63 14.52
N ASN A 360 15.88 -4.24 13.92
CA ASN A 360 15.96 -3.15 12.96
C ASN A 360 16.18 -3.74 11.56
N TYR A 361 15.51 -3.19 10.57
CA TYR A 361 15.53 -3.62 9.18
C TYR A 361 15.87 -2.43 8.29
N TRP A 362 16.59 -2.69 7.20
CA TRP A 362 16.95 -1.67 6.20
C TRP A 362 17.20 -2.29 4.82
N GLY A 363 16.93 -1.52 3.77
CA GLY A 363 17.16 -1.88 2.36
C GLY A 363 15.90 -2.20 1.56
N LEU A 364 16.10 -2.59 0.30
CA LEU A 364 15.06 -2.92 -0.68
C LEU A 364 15.46 -4.21 -1.44
N PRO A 365 14.93 -5.41 -1.08
CA PRO A 365 14.04 -5.67 0.05
C PRO A 365 14.75 -5.52 1.39
N ALA A 366 14.01 -5.14 2.43
CA ALA A 366 14.56 -4.83 3.73
C ALA A 366 15.06 -6.09 4.43
N GLY A 367 16.37 -6.13 4.68
CA GLY A 367 17.04 -7.17 5.43
C GLY A 367 17.20 -6.79 6.89
N ARG A 368 17.26 -7.79 7.77
CA ARG A 368 17.56 -7.56 9.18
C ARG A 368 18.98 -6.99 9.34
N LEU A 369 19.09 -5.88 10.05
CA LEU A 369 20.38 -5.31 10.43
C LEU A 369 20.97 -5.99 11.66
N SER A 370 22.28 -6.22 11.62
CA SER A 370 23.04 -6.54 12.82
C SER A 370 23.21 -5.28 13.67
N ARG A 371 23.34 -5.43 15.00
CA ARG A 371 23.55 -4.28 15.91
C ARG A 371 24.73 -3.40 15.49
N GLY A 372 25.82 -4.01 15.03
CA GLY A 372 27.00 -3.27 14.57
C GLY A 372 26.74 -2.48 13.29
N ARG A 373 26.06 -3.09 12.30
CA ARG A 373 25.70 -2.39 11.05
C ARG A 373 24.71 -1.25 11.33
N TYR A 374 23.73 -1.47 12.20
CA TYR A 374 22.77 -0.46 12.62
C TYR A 374 23.45 0.77 13.23
N LYS A 375 24.37 0.57 14.19
CA LYS A 375 25.05 1.70 14.83
C LYS A 375 25.98 2.47 13.90
N ARG A 376 26.65 1.78 12.98
CA ARG A 376 27.43 2.44 11.91
C ARG A 376 26.54 3.25 10.98
N LEU A 377 25.36 2.73 10.64
CA LEU A 377 24.39 3.45 9.81
C LEU A 377 23.89 4.73 10.50
N LEU A 378 23.72 4.69 11.82
CA LEU A 378 23.42 5.86 12.65
C LEU A 378 24.65 6.72 13.01
N GLN A 379 25.82 6.40 12.45
CA GLN A 379 27.07 7.15 12.65
C GLN A 379 27.45 7.33 14.12
N PHE A 380 27.24 6.31 14.95
CA PHE A 380 27.73 6.33 16.33
C PHE A 380 29.26 6.45 16.35
N PRO A 381 29.84 7.27 17.25
CA PRO A 381 31.29 7.38 17.40
C PRO A 381 31.97 6.02 17.59
N ASP A 382 33.07 5.78 16.89
CA ASP A 382 33.80 4.50 16.94
C ASP A 382 34.27 4.13 18.35
N GLU A 383 34.56 5.13 19.19
CA GLU A 383 34.90 4.92 20.59
C GLU A 383 33.78 4.22 21.37
N ILE A 384 32.52 4.63 21.13
CA ILE A 384 31.36 4.00 21.77
C ILE A 384 31.21 2.56 21.27
N LEU A 385 31.43 2.34 19.96
CA LEU A 385 31.38 1.01 19.37
C LEU A 385 32.47 0.09 19.92
N LYS A 386 33.69 0.61 20.10
CA LYS A 386 34.82 -0.11 20.71
C LYS A 386 34.53 -0.46 22.18
N LYS A 387 34.14 0.53 23.00
CA LYS A 387 33.79 0.34 24.41
C LYS A 387 32.70 -0.71 24.61
N GLU A 388 31.66 -0.72 23.78
CA GLU A 388 30.62 -1.75 23.85
C GLU A 388 31.08 -3.13 23.42
N LYS A 389 31.90 -3.22 22.37
CA LYS A 389 32.48 -4.48 21.91
C LYS A 389 33.33 -5.10 23.01
N GLU A 390 34.11 -4.30 23.72
CA GLU A 390 34.88 -4.70 24.90
C GLU A 390 33.97 -5.16 26.04
N LYS A 391 32.97 -4.38 26.44
CA LYS A 391 31.98 -4.77 27.47
C LYS A 391 31.30 -6.10 27.14
N ARG A 392 30.93 -6.30 25.87
CA ARG A 392 30.31 -7.55 25.39
C ARG A 392 31.29 -8.73 25.44
N ASN A 393 32.54 -8.52 25.05
CA ASN A 393 33.57 -9.54 25.10
C ASN A 393 33.89 -9.92 26.55
N ALA A 394 33.99 -8.94 27.45
CA ALA A 394 34.14 -9.16 28.89
C ALA A 394 32.95 -9.98 29.46
N ALA A 395 31.70 -9.63 29.13
CA ALA A 395 30.52 -10.37 29.56
C ALA A 395 30.51 -11.82 29.04
N LYS A 396 30.93 -12.05 27.79
CA LYS A 396 31.07 -13.40 27.22
C LYS A 396 32.16 -14.21 27.94
N ARG A 397 33.30 -13.61 28.23
CA ARG A 397 34.40 -14.25 28.98
C ARG A 397 33.93 -14.64 30.38
N LYS A 398 33.22 -13.74 31.07
CA LYS A 398 32.62 -14.02 32.40
C LYS A 398 31.65 -15.20 32.36
N LYS A 399 30.70 -15.23 31.41
CA LYS A 399 29.75 -16.35 31.25
C LYS A 399 30.45 -17.68 30.96
N LYS A 400 31.47 -17.68 30.09
CA LYS A 400 32.26 -18.90 29.81
C LYS A 400 33.01 -19.39 31.04
N ALA A 401 33.61 -18.49 31.82
CA ALA A 401 34.29 -18.85 33.06
C ALA A 401 33.33 -19.41 34.12
N GLU A 402 32.14 -18.82 34.27
CA GLU A 402 31.08 -19.34 35.16
C GLU A 402 30.60 -20.74 34.73
N GLN A 403 30.42 -20.96 33.43
CA GLN A 403 30.03 -22.26 32.90
C GLN A 403 31.12 -23.32 33.12
N ALA A 404 32.39 -22.98 32.86
CA ALA A 404 33.52 -23.87 33.10
C ALA A 404 33.65 -24.26 34.59
N LYS A 405 33.46 -23.30 35.51
CA LYS A 405 33.44 -23.58 36.97
C LYS A 405 32.30 -24.52 37.37
N LYS A 406 31.11 -24.36 36.78
CA LYS A 406 29.97 -25.27 37.01
C LYS A 406 30.25 -26.69 36.50
N GLU A 407 30.83 -26.80 35.30
CA GLU A 407 31.22 -28.09 34.73
C GLU A 407 32.32 -28.77 35.54
N GLU A 408 33.31 -28.02 36.05
CA GLU A 408 34.35 -28.54 36.93
C GLU A 408 33.77 -29.04 38.27
N LYS A 409 32.85 -28.28 38.88
CA LYS A 409 32.17 -28.67 40.12
C LYS A 409 31.34 -29.95 39.92
N ALA A 410 30.58 -30.03 38.82
CA ALA A 410 29.80 -31.22 38.47
C ALA A 410 30.69 -32.46 38.26
N LYS A 411 31.85 -32.30 37.60
CA LYS A 411 32.83 -33.39 37.44
C LYS A 411 33.40 -33.86 38.78
N LYS A 412 33.72 -32.94 39.69
CA LYS A 412 34.18 -33.28 41.05
C LYS A 412 33.11 -34.03 41.84
N GLU A 413 31.86 -33.56 41.82
CA GLU A 413 30.73 -34.25 42.48
C GLU A 413 30.50 -35.68 41.93
N ILE A 414 30.62 -35.89 40.61
CA ILE A 414 30.54 -37.23 40.01
C ILE A 414 31.70 -38.11 40.46
N GLN A 415 32.93 -37.57 40.53
CA GLN A 415 34.09 -38.32 41.03
C GLN A 415 33.94 -38.69 42.50
N THR A 416 33.44 -37.79 43.34
CA THR A 416 33.19 -38.08 44.76
C THR A 416 32.13 -39.17 44.91
N LYS A 417 31.01 -39.09 44.18
CA LYS A 417 29.97 -40.14 44.20
C LYS A 417 30.48 -41.51 43.76
N LYS A 418 31.32 -41.56 42.72
CA LYS A 418 31.95 -42.81 42.26
C LYS A 418 32.89 -43.41 43.31
N LYS A 419 33.65 -42.56 44.02
CA LYS A 419 34.49 -43.00 45.13
C LYS A 419 33.64 -43.55 46.28
N ASP A 420 32.56 -42.84 46.65
CA ASP A 420 31.66 -43.24 47.73
C ASP A 420 30.96 -44.58 47.42
N GLU A 421 30.54 -44.82 46.17
CA GLU A 421 29.99 -46.11 45.70
C GLU A 421 31.02 -47.25 45.78
N GLN A 422 32.27 -47.00 45.37
CA GLN A 422 33.33 -48.01 45.49
C GLN A 422 33.63 -48.37 46.96
N THR A 423 33.62 -47.39 47.87
CA THR A 423 33.81 -47.67 49.31
C THR A 423 32.63 -48.36 49.96
N LYS A 424 31.41 -48.22 49.43
CA LYS A 424 30.20 -48.86 50.00
C LYS A 424 29.98 -50.29 49.52
N ASN A 425 30.75 -50.79 48.55
CA ASN A 425 30.64 -52.17 48.08
C ASN A 425 31.99 -52.92 47.97
N PRO A 426 32.73 -53.12 49.09
CA PRO A 426 34.07 -53.72 49.03
C PRO A 426 34.11 -55.25 48.80
N GLN A 427 32.97 -55.96 48.72
CA GLN A 427 32.95 -57.40 49.01
C GLN A 427 32.71 -58.40 47.86
N GLU A 428 32.56 -58.00 46.60
CA GLU A 428 32.36 -58.96 45.50
C GLU A 428 33.35 -58.78 44.34
N SER A 429 34.63 -59.05 44.59
CA SER A 429 35.50 -59.51 43.51
C SER A 429 36.58 -60.44 44.04
N LYS A 430 36.16 -61.66 44.42
CA LYS A 430 37.09 -62.80 44.47
C LYS A 430 37.48 -63.14 43.03
N PRO A 431 38.76 -63.09 42.65
CA PRO A 431 39.18 -63.58 41.34
C PRO A 431 39.05 -65.12 41.32
N ALA A 432 38.26 -65.63 40.38
CA ALA A 432 38.24 -67.05 40.06
C ALA A 432 39.62 -67.44 39.50
N ASN A 433 40.29 -68.33 40.22
CA ASN A 433 41.60 -68.87 39.87
C ASN A 433 41.62 -69.51 38.49
N ALA A 434 42.72 -69.27 37.79
CA ALA A 434 43.18 -70.04 36.67
C ALA A 434 43.60 -71.45 37.12
N GLU A 435 43.09 -72.47 36.45
CA GLU A 435 43.66 -73.83 36.44
C GLU A 435 43.95 -74.23 35.00
N THR A 436 45.23 -74.46 34.72
CA THR A 436 45.74 -75.27 33.61
C THR A 436 46.06 -76.67 34.12
N LYS A 437 45.25 -77.67 33.74
CA LYS A 437 45.64 -78.96 33.15
C LYS A 437 44.44 -79.89 33.03
#